data_AF-S8FH35-F1
#
_entry.id   AF-S8FH35-F1
#
_cell.length_a   1.000
_cell.length_b   1.000
_cell.length_c   1.000
_cell.angle_alpha   90.00
_cell.angle_beta   90.00
_cell.angle_gamma   90.00
#
_symmetry.space_group_name_H-M   'P 1'
#
loop_
_entity.id
_entity.type
_entity.pdbx_description
1 polymer ?
#
loop_
_entity_poly.entity_id
_entity_poly.type
_entity_poly.pdbx_seq_one_letter_code
_entity_poly.pdbx_strand_id
1 'polypeptide(L)'
;MIVQEAHLSPSRELDHQNRDLQRQLRKATEDTHVWKQKAAEHESERDSARAHANALQKELNTVRNQGEALLKDYNQMKALLEARRQELQDAQRFMRTADTIAESEIVQQVRDLNTEIFNLAQSMSGAERRTGGHERAKRRAAERLVGILGKPLLDLLESVNLHGDTVLLEIAMQAAASERMSWVISTWTNDPGNDSVFASVHRRIQRSESQSVAGQWRALTRKSVEDEYLVNALTEDRLKDGLLALFVHVAALSDAPFLKTEHAEAVQLMVAKALKIRHIIGEAMVSSDYEMVVPRAGTAFAAAEMGDAYKPRGARPRAADSSVLCCTSLGLRRVEKIQGELRVATLVKSDVGLDTLLEDLGVSVDVDDDGMSISS
;
A
#
# COMPACT_ATOMS: atom_id res chain seq x y z
N MET A 1 -146.29 15.26 -53.64
CA MET A 1 -146.56 14.04 -52.86
C MET A 1 -145.27 13.65 -52.15
N ILE A 2 -145.15 14.01 -50.86
CA ILE A 2 -145.11 13.08 -49.69
C ILE A 2 -143.80 12.26 -49.70
N VAL A 3 -142.72 12.76 -49.07
CA VAL A 3 -142.29 12.60 -47.66
C VAL A 3 -141.68 11.22 -47.37
N GLN A 4 -140.38 11.19 -47.07
CA GLN A 4 -139.86 10.71 -45.78
C GLN A 4 -138.36 11.00 -45.62
N GLU A 5 -138.05 12.03 -44.83
CA GLU A 5 -136.76 12.23 -44.17
C GLU A 5 -136.61 11.23 -43.03
N ALA A 6 -135.45 10.59 -42.92
CA ALA A 6 -135.05 9.80 -41.75
C ALA A 6 -133.87 10.51 -41.06
N HIS A 7 -134.22 11.31 -40.05
CA HIS A 7 -133.34 11.88 -39.05
C HIS A 7 -132.58 10.75 -38.31
N LEU A 8 -131.25 10.68 -38.47
CA LEU A 8 -130.37 9.88 -37.60
C LEU A 8 -129.81 10.78 -36.48
N SER A 9 -129.90 10.27 -35.25
CA SER A 9 -129.69 10.98 -33.97
C SER A 9 -128.21 11.22 -33.59
N PRO A 10 -127.83 12.41 -33.06
CA PRO A 10 -126.48 12.74 -32.57
C PRO A 10 -125.95 11.87 -31.41
N SER A 11 -126.84 11.16 -30.71
CA SER A 11 -126.50 10.35 -29.53
C SER A 11 -125.73 9.06 -29.83
N ARG A 12 -125.88 8.49 -31.04
CA ARG A 12 -125.17 7.25 -31.43
C ARG A 12 -123.72 7.48 -31.83
N GLU A 13 -123.41 8.68 -32.32
CA GLU A 13 -122.08 9.07 -32.75
C GLU A 13 -121.18 9.39 -31.56
N LEU A 14 -121.73 10.06 -30.53
CA LEU A 14 -121.10 10.25 -29.23
C LEU A 14 -120.78 8.93 -28.52
N ASP A 15 -121.68 7.94 -28.54
CA ASP A 15 -121.41 6.61 -27.95
C ASP A 15 -120.38 5.80 -28.74
N HIS A 16 -120.26 6.03 -30.04
CA HIS A 16 -119.22 5.40 -30.85
C HIS A 16 -117.85 6.05 -30.55
N GLN A 17 -117.80 7.38 -30.49
CA GLN A 17 -116.61 8.14 -30.08
C GLN A 17 -116.17 7.80 -28.66
N ASN A 18 -117.08 7.65 -27.71
CA ASN A 18 -116.74 7.31 -26.33
C ASN A 18 -116.18 5.89 -26.21
N ARG A 19 -116.72 4.94 -26.97
CA ARG A 19 -116.17 3.57 -27.06
C ARG A 19 -114.81 3.53 -27.74
N ASP A 20 -114.61 4.35 -28.76
CA ASP A 20 -113.33 4.42 -29.46
C ASP A 20 -112.27 5.10 -28.59
N LEU A 21 -112.62 6.19 -27.88
CA LEU A 21 -111.78 6.82 -26.86
C LEU A 21 -111.44 5.86 -25.72
N GLN A 22 -112.37 5.04 -25.25
CA GLN A 22 -112.09 4.02 -24.23
C GLN A 22 -111.15 2.93 -24.73
N ARG A 23 -111.26 2.51 -26.00
CA ARG A 23 -110.30 1.57 -26.62
C ARG A 23 -108.93 2.21 -26.78
N GLN A 24 -108.87 3.45 -27.24
CA GLN A 24 -107.62 4.21 -27.37
C GLN A 24 -106.96 4.42 -26.00
N LEU A 25 -107.75 4.70 -24.95
CA LEU A 25 -107.25 4.84 -23.58
C LEU A 25 -106.72 3.52 -23.01
N ARG A 26 -107.41 2.39 -23.27
CA ARG A 26 -106.94 1.04 -22.89
C ARG A 26 -105.64 0.69 -23.61
N LYS A 27 -105.58 0.92 -24.93
CA LYS A 27 -104.38 0.68 -25.72
C LYS A 27 -103.23 1.56 -25.26
N ALA A 28 -103.48 2.84 -25.00
CA ALA A 28 -102.47 3.76 -24.47
C ALA A 28 -101.99 3.36 -23.07
N THR A 29 -102.87 2.83 -22.20
CA THR A 29 -102.48 2.34 -20.86
C THR A 29 -101.68 1.04 -20.92
N GLU A 30 -102.04 0.11 -21.80
CA GLU A 30 -101.28 -1.10 -22.10
C GLU A 30 -99.90 -0.76 -22.67
N ASP A 31 -99.84 0.12 -23.67
CA ASP A 31 -98.59 0.62 -24.26
C ASP A 31 -97.73 1.32 -23.19
N THR A 32 -98.33 2.15 -22.34
CA THR A 32 -97.63 2.82 -21.23
C THR A 32 -97.05 1.79 -20.24
N HIS A 33 -97.76 0.70 -19.97
CA HIS A 33 -97.27 -0.37 -19.10
C HIS A 33 -96.09 -1.13 -19.73
N VAL A 34 -96.18 -1.49 -21.01
CA VAL A 34 -95.10 -2.14 -21.77
C VAL A 34 -93.87 -1.24 -21.85
N TRP A 35 -94.04 0.05 -22.11
CA TRP A 35 -92.94 1.01 -22.14
C TRP A 35 -92.30 1.20 -20.76
N LYS A 36 -93.09 1.19 -19.68
CA LYS A 36 -92.55 1.22 -18.31
C LYS A 36 -91.72 -0.02 -17.99
N GLN A 37 -92.18 -1.21 -18.40
CA GLN A 37 -91.44 -2.45 -18.19
C GLN A 37 -90.12 -2.44 -18.98
N LYS A 38 -90.15 -2.08 -20.27
CA LYS A 38 -88.94 -1.95 -21.09
C LYS A 38 -87.96 -0.90 -20.55
N ALA A 39 -88.49 0.22 -20.04
CA ALA A 39 -87.66 1.25 -19.41
C ALA A 39 -86.96 0.71 -18.15
N ALA A 40 -87.67 -0.06 -17.32
CA ALA A 40 -87.11 -0.71 -16.13
C ALA A 40 -86.06 -1.79 -16.49
N GLU A 41 -86.30 -2.58 -17.53
CA GLU A 41 -85.33 -3.56 -18.04
C GLU A 41 -84.04 -2.88 -18.53
N HIS A 42 -84.15 -1.83 -19.36
CA HIS A 42 -83.00 -1.06 -19.81
C HIS A 42 -82.28 -0.29 -18.69
N GLU A 43 -83.01 0.17 -17.67
CA GLU A 43 -82.41 0.77 -16.48
C GLU A 43 -81.58 -0.26 -15.71
N SER A 44 -82.11 -1.46 -15.51
CA SER A 44 -81.39 -2.58 -14.88
C SER A 44 -80.16 -3.00 -15.67
N GLU A 45 -80.25 -3.10 -17.00
CA GLU A 45 -79.11 -3.40 -17.87
C GLU A 45 -78.02 -2.32 -17.78
N ARG A 46 -78.41 -1.04 -17.79
CA ARG A 46 -77.49 0.09 -17.64
C ARG A 46 -76.80 0.06 -16.28
N ASP A 47 -77.52 -0.23 -15.22
CA ASP A 47 -76.96 -0.30 -13.87
C ASP A 47 -75.99 -1.48 -13.73
N SER A 48 -76.32 -2.64 -14.32
CA SER A 48 -75.43 -3.79 -14.39
C SER A 48 -74.15 -3.48 -15.18
N ALA A 49 -74.29 -2.88 -16.38
CA ALA A 49 -73.15 -2.48 -17.20
C ALA A 49 -72.27 -1.43 -16.49
N ARG A 50 -72.89 -0.48 -15.78
CA ARG A 50 -72.19 0.54 -14.99
C ARG A 50 -71.45 -0.08 -13.80
N ALA A 51 -72.06 -1.04 -13.11
CA ALA A 51 -71.41 -1.78 -12.04
C ALA A 51 -70.20 -2.57 -12.57
N HIS A 52 -70.33 -3.21 -13.72
CA HIS A 52 -69.25 -3.97 -14.35
C HIS A 52 -68.10 -3.06 -14.81
N ALA A 53 -68.40 -1.92 -15.45
CA ALA A 53 -67.41 -0.92 -15.83
C ALA A 53 -66.66 -0.35 -14.61
N ASN A 54 -67.38 -0.09 -13.51
CA ASN A 54 -66.77 0.35 -12.25
C ASN A 54 -65.86 -0.71 -11.63
N ALA A 55 -66.22 -2.00 -11.74
CA ALA A 55 -65.41 -3.10 -11.24
C ALA A 55 -64.10 -3.24 -12.05
N LEU A 56 -64.20 -3.24 -13.38
CA LEU A 56 -63.04 -3.25 -14.28
C LEU A 56 -62.13 -2.04 -14.05
N GLN A 57 -62.70 -0.85 -13.83
CA GLN A 57 -61.91 0.35 -13.53
C GLN A 57 -61.12 0.22 -12.22
N LYS A 58 -61.72 -0.39 -11.19
CA LYS A 58 -61.03 -0.66 -9.91
C LYS A 58 -59.89 -1.66 -10.08
N GLU A 59 -60.12 -2.71 -10.87
CA GLU A 59 -59.10 -3.73 -11.17
C GLU A 59 -57.93 -3.13 -11.97
N LEU A 60 -58.22 -2.33 -13.00
CA LEU A 60 -57.22 -1.58 -13.76
C LEU A 60 -56.37 -0.68 -12.87
N ASN A 61 -57.01 0.06 -11.96
CA ASN A 61 -56.28 0.91 -11.01
C ASN A 61 -55.40 0.09 -10.05
N THR A 62 -55.87 -1.09 -9.64
CA THR A 62 -55.12 -1.97 -8.74
C THR A 62 -53.90 -2.56 -9.45
N VAL A 63 -54.07 -3.07 -10.67
CA VAL A 63 -52.96 -3.58 -11.50
C VAL A 63 -51.96 -2.47 -11.83
N ARG A 64 -52.45 -1.26 -12.14
CA ARG A 64 -51.58 -0.10 -12.38
C ARG A 64 -50.74 0.24 -11.15
N ASN A 65 -51.36 0.32 -9.97
CA ASN A 65 -50.66 0.62 -8.73
C ASN A 65 -49.62 -0.47 -8.39
N GLN A 66 -49.95 -1.74 -8.65
CA GLN A 66 -49.01 -2.85 -8.50
C GLN A 66 -47.84 -2.73 -9.48
N GLY A 67 -48.09 -2.35 -10.74
CA GLY A 67 -47.06 -2.11 -11.75
C GLY A 67 -46.12 -0.96 -11.36
N GLU A 68 -46.66 0.14 -10.85
CA GLU A 68 -45.87 1.29 -10.36
C GLU A 68 -45.02 0.89 -9.13
N ALA A 69 -45.58 0.10 -8.21
CA ALA A 69 -44.85 -0.43 -7.06
C ALA A 69 -43.71 -1.39 -7.49
N LEU A 70 -43.98 -2.34 -8.38
CA LEU A 70 -42.98 -3.27 -8.89
C LEU A 70 -41.86 -2.55 -9.65
N LEU A 71 -42.19 -1.53 -10.45
CA LEU A 71 -41.18 -0.72 -11.15
C LEU A 71 -40.30 0.04 -10.15
N LYS A 72 -40.89 0.56 -9.08
CA LYS A 72 -40.14 1.22 -8.00
C LYS A 72 -39.19 0.24 -7.30
N ASP A 73 -39.67 -0.94 -6.94
CA ASP A 73 -38.87 -1.98 -6.29
C ASP A 73 -37.72 -2.46 -7.21
N TYR A 74 -38.01 -2.65 -8.50
CA TYR A 74 -37.00 -2.99 -9.50
C TYR A 74 -35.90 -1.92 -9.60
N ASN A 75 -36.27 -0.64 -9.65
CA ASN A 75 -35.31 0.45 -9.71
C ASN A 75 -34.48 0.56 -8.42
N GLN A 76 -35.08 0.34 -7.26
CA GLN A 76 -34.35 0.30 -5.98
C GLN A 76 -33.36 -0.87 -5.93
N MET A 77 -33.79 -2.06 -6.34
CA MET A 77 -32.93 -3.24 -6.40
C MET A 77 -31.76 -3.02 -7.36
N LYS A 78 -32.01 -2.43 -8.53
CA LYS A 78 -30.97 -2.11 -9.51
C LYS A 78 -29.95 -1.11 -8.95
N ALA A 79 -30.40 -0.07 -8.24
CA ALA A 79 -29.51 0.90 -7.62
C ALA A 79 -28.63 0.27 -6.51
N LEU A 80 -29.21 -0.60 -5.68
CA LEU A 80 -28.47 -1.35 -4.66
C LEU A 80 -27.43 -2.28 -5.28
N LEU A 81 -27.78 -2.97 -6.36
CA LEU A 81 -26.88 -3.89 -7.04
C LEU A 81 -25.69 -3.16 -7.67
N GLU A 82 -25.93 -2.00 -8.26
CA GLU A 82 -24.86 -1.16 -8.82
C GLU A 82 -23.95 -0.61 -7.72
N ALA A 83 -24.52 -0.16 -6.59
CA ALA A 83 -23.73 0.27 -5.43
C ALA A 83 -22.85 -0.87 -4.88
N ARG A 84 -23.40 -2.08 -4.72
CA ARG A 84 -22.62 -3.25 -4.28
C ARG A 84 -21.55 -3.65 -5.29
N ARG A 85 -21.84 -3.53 -6.59
CA ARG A 85 -20.85 -3.80 -7.64
C ARG A 85 -19.68 -2.82 -7.55
N GLN A 86 -19.97 -1.53 -7.31
CA GLN A 86 -18.95 -0.50 -7.14
C GLN A 86 -18.11 -0.77 -5.88
N GLU A 87 -18.74 -1.04 -4.74
CA GLU A 87 -18.04 -1.40 -3.49
C GLU A 87 -17.13 -2.62 -3.67
N LEU A 88 -17.60 -3.66 -4.36
CA LEU A 88 -16.80 -4.85 -4.66
C LEU A 88 -15.63 -4.53 -5.58
N GLN A 89 -15.81 -3.68 -6.59
CA GLN A 89 -14.71 -3.27 -7.47
C GLN A 89 -13.65 -2.48 -6.72
N ASP A 90 -14.06 -1.57 -5.83
CA ASP A 90 -13.12 -0.78 -5.02
C ASP A 90 -12.39 -1.65 -4.00
N ALA A 91 -13.10 -2.58 -3.35
CA ALA A 91 -12.48 -3.59 -2.48
C ALA A 91 -11.51 -4.49 -3.26
N GLN A 92 -11.86 -4.93 -4.46
CA GLN A 92 -10.98 -5.74 -5.31
C GLN A 92 -9.73 -4.96 -5.77
N ARG A 93 -9.87 -3.68 -6.11
CA ARG A 93 -8.73 -2.81 -6.44
C ARG A 93 -7.80 -2.65 -5.24
N PHE A 94 -8.37 -2.44 -4.05
CA PHE A 94 -7.61 -2.32 -2.81
C PHE A 94 -6.93 -3.64 -2.40
N MET A 95 -7.60 -4.77 -2.61
CA MET A 95 -7.08 -6.10 -2.28
C MET A 95 -6.18 -6.71 -3.35
N ARG A 96 -5.95 -6.03 -4.48
CA ARG A 96 -5.13 -6.57 -5.56
C ARG A 96 -3.65 -6.60 -5.13
N THR A 97 -3.20 -7.76 -4.67
CA THR A 97 -1.82 -8.03 -4.22
C THR A 97 -0.86 -8.44 -5.35
N ALA A 98 -1.13 -8.05 -6.60
CA ALA A 98 -0.26 -8.44 -7.70
C ALA A 98 0.95 -7.50 -7.74
N ASP A 99 2.08 -7.96 -7.21
CA ASP A 99 3.35 -7.25 -7.33
C ASP A 99 3.69 -7.05 -8.82
N THR A 100 4.14 -5.85 -9.17
CA THR A 100 4.57 -5.52 -10.53
C THR A 100 6.00 -5.95 -10.82
N ILE A 101 6.74 -6.37 -9.79
CA ILE A 101 8.17 -6.66 -9.81
C ILE A 101 8.39 -8.03 -9.16
N ALA A 102 9.31 -8.82 -9.71
CA ALA A 102 9.65 -10.14 -9.17
C ALA A 102 10.64 -10.03 -7.99
N GLU A 103 10.54 -10.94 -7.02
CA GLU A 103 11.46 -11.01 -5.88
C GLU A 103 12.93 -11.17 -6.29
N SER A 104 13.19 -11.91 -7.37
CA SER A 104 14.55 -12.06 -7.92
C SER A 104 15.15 -10.73 -8.37
N GLU A 105 14.33 -9.79 -8.82
CA GLU A 105 14.80 -8.47 -9.23
C GLU A 105 15.29 -7.65 -8.03
N ILE A 106 14.54 -7.63 -6.92
CA ILE A 106 14.97 -6.91 -5.72
C ILE A 106 16.23 -7.54 -5.09
N VAL A 107 16.33 -8.87 -5.10
CA VAL A 107 17.54 -9.58 -4.69
C VAL A 107 18.75 -9.15 -5.53
N GLN A 108 18.57 -9.02 -6.85
CA GLN A 108 19.63 -8.56 -7.73
C GLN A 108 20.01 -7.09 -7.48
N GLN A 109 19.03 -6.19 -7.30
CA GLN A 109 19.29 -4.78 -7.01
C GLN A 109 20.13 -4.60 -5.72
N VAL A 110 19.83 -5.38 -4.67
CA VAL A 110 20.60 -5.34 -3.41
C VAL A 110 22.03 -5.85 -3.61
N ARG A 111 22.21 -6.94 -4.37
CA ARG A 111 23.55 -7.48 -4.69
C ARG A 111 24.37 -6.50 -5.52
N ASP A 112 23.74 -5.84 -6.50
CA ASP A 112 24.39 -4.82 -7.31
C ASP A 112 24.83 -3.65 -6.42
N LEU A 113 23.96 -3.17 -5.52
CA LEU A 113 24.31 -2.10 -4.57
C LEU A 113 25.47 -2.50 -3.65
N ASN A 114 25.49 -3.73 -3.12
CA ASN A 114 26.61 -4.23 -2.33
C ASN A 114 27.92 -4.27 -3.13
N THR A 115 27.85 -4.62 -4.42
CA THR A 115 29.02 -4.62 -5.31
C THR A 115 29.56 -3.20 -5.52
N GLU A 116 28.69 -2.21 -5.70
CA GLU A 116 29.11 -0.80 -5.79
C GLU A 116 29.74 -0.30 -4.48
N ILE A 117 29.14 -0.64 -3.32
CA ILE A 117 29.69 -0.31 -2.00
C ILE A 117 31.12 -0.86 -1.87
N PHE A 118 31.31 -2.14 -2.21
CA PHE A 118 32.62 -2.80 -2.15
C PHE A 118 33.64 -2.13 -3.07
N ASN A 119 33.29 -1.95 -4.35
CA ASN A 119 34.20 -1.38 -5.35
C ASN A 119 34.61 0.06 -5.01
N LEU A 120 33.65 0.87 -4.53
CA LEU A 120 33.94 2.25 -4.13
C LEU A 120 34.86 2.29 -2.91
N ALA A 121 34.58 1.46 -1.88
CA ALA A 121 35.42 1.39 -0.68
C ALA A 121 36.86 0.99 -1.03
N GLN A 122 37.04 -0.01 -1.89
CA GLN A 122 38.36 -0.45 -2.36
C GLN A 122 39.09 0.64 -3.18
N SER A 123 38.37 1.37 -4.03
CA SER A 123 38.94 2.48 -4.81
C SER A 123 39.38 3.65 -3.94
N MET A 124 38.58 3.98 -2.91
CA MET A 124 38.85 5.10 -2.02
C MET A 124 39.95 4.81 -1.00
N SER A 125 40.06 3.57 -0.52
CA SER A 125 41.07 3.17 0.46
C SER A 125 42.48 3.12 -0.13
N GLY A 126 42.61 2.79 -1.42
CA GLY A 126 43.89 2.65 -2.13
C GLY A 126 44.53 3.97 -2.58
N ALA A 127 43.94 5.12 -2.26
CA ALA A 127 44.44 6.43 -2.66
C ALA A 127 45.69 6.86 -1.84
N GLU A 128 46.64 7.54 -2.48
CA GLU A 128 47.94 7.92 -1.88
C GLU A 128 47.80 8.82 -0.63
N ARG A 129 48.17 8.29 0.54
CA ARG A 129 48.07 8.98 1.83
C ARG A 129 48.90 10.26 1.87
N ARG A 130 48.34 11.33 2.45
CA ARG A 130 49.08 12.56 2.72
C ARG A 130 49.46 12.58 4.19
N THR A 131 50.75 12.64 4.49
CA THR A 131 51.22 12.80 5.87
C THR A 131 50.77 14.16 6.42
N GLY A 132 50.04 14.16 7.55
CA GLY A 132 49.80 15.38 8.34
C GLY A 132 48.34 15.79 8.55
N GLY A 133 47.41 14.87 8.80
CA GLY A 133 46.07 15.24 9.24
C GLY A 133 46.09 15.94 10.60
N HIS A 134 45.24 16.96 10.75
CA HIS A 134 45.08 17.64 12.03
C HIS A 134 44.35 16.75 13.03
N GLU A 135 44.93 16.52 14.21
CA GLU A 135 44.36 15.72 15.30
C GLU A 135 42.92 16.13 15.69
N ARG A 136 42.62 17.43 15.58
CA ARG A 136 41.28 17.98 15.78
C ARG A 136 40.26 17.53 14.72
N ALA A 137 40.70 17.24 13.49
CA ALA A 137 39.85 16.70 12.43
C ALA A 137 39.55 15.21 12.69
N LYS A 138 40.57 14.43 13.08
CA LYS A 138 40.41 13.02 13.49
C LYS A 138 39.39 12.85 14.62
N ARG A 139 39.54 13.63 15.70
CA ARG A 139 38.58 13.61 16.82
C ARG A 139 37.14 13.92 16.40
N ARG A 140 36.96 14.96 15.56
CA ARG A 140 35.64 15.32 15.03
C ARG A 140 35.05 14.22 14.12
N ALA A 141 35.89 13.54 13.35
CA ALA A 141 35.46 12.42 12.53
C ALA A 141 35.03 11.23 13.40
N ALA A 142 35.81 10.88 14.42
CA ALA A 142 35.49 9.81 15.36
C ALA A 142 34.15 10.07 16.09
N GLU A 143 33.92 11.30 16.57
CA GLU A 143 32.65 11.72 17.20
C GLU A 143 31.45 11.56 16.25
N ARG A 144 31.63 11.79 14.95
CA ARG A 144 30.57 11.63 13.94
C ARG A 144 30.33 10.19 13.55
N LEU A 145 31.35 9.33 13.61
CA LEU A 145 31.30 7.95 13.16
C LEU A 145 30.91 6.95 14.26
N VAL A 146 31.01 7.31 15.55
CA VAL A 146 30.77 6.37 16.65
C VAL A 146 29.36 5.78 16.63
N GLY A 147 28.36 6.55 16.21
CA GLY A 147 26.98 6.09 16.07
C GLY A 147 26.76 5.15 14.87
N ILE A 148 27.70 5.13 13.91
CA ILE A 148 27.58 4.40 12.63
C ILE A 148 28.46 3.15 12.66
N LEU A 149 29.76 3.32 12.94
CA LEU A 149 30.74 2.23 12.95
C LEU A 149 30.76 1.46 14.28
N GLY A 150 30.25 2.07 15.35
CA GLY A 150 30.40 1.55 16.70
C GLY A 150 31.79 1.85 17.27
N LYS A 151 31.86 1.89 18.61
CA LYS A 151 33.11 2.14 19.33
C LYS A 151 34.22 1.12 19.04
N PRO A 152 33.96 -0.20 19.02
CA PRO A 152 35.02 -1.19 18.84
C PRO A 152 35.79 -1.04 17.51
N LEU A 153 35.10 -0.76 16.41
CA LEU A 153 35.76 -0.56 15.11
C LEU A 153 36.54 0.77 15.06
N LEU A 154 36.07 1.81 15.75
CA LEU A 154 36.82 3.07 15.85
C LEU A 154 38.10 2.90 16.66
N ASP A 155 38.02 2.23 17.81
CA ASP A 155 39.19 1.95 18.65
C ASP A 155 40.24 1.14 17.85
N LEU A 156 39.80 0.24 16.96
CA LEU A 156 40.68 -0.49 16.02
C LEU A 156 41.33 0.40 14.96
N LEU A 157 40.58 1.34 14.37
CA LEU A 157 41.11 2.28 13.39
C LEU A 157 42.12 3.27 13.99
N GLU A 158 42.00 3.58 15.29
CA GLU A 158 42.92 4.44 16.02
C GLU A 158 44.19 3.70 16.50
N SER A 159 44.06 2.41 16.85
CA SER A 159 45.17 1.62 17.41
C SER A 159 46.07 0.96 16.37
N VAL A 160 45.56 0.65 15.17
CA VAL A 160 46.35 0.00 14.13
C VAL A 160 47.09 1.05 13.30
N ASN A 161 48.41 0.92 13.20
CA ASN A 161 49.16 1.70 12.24
C ASN A 161 48.86 1.20 10.82
N LEU A 162 47.89 1.84 10.17
CA LEU A 162 47.41 1.50 8.83
C LEU A 162 48.47 1.74 7.71
N HIS A 163 49.75 1.91 8.02
CA HIS A 163 50.81 2.12 7.02
C HIS A 163 50.99 0.86 6.16
N GLY A 164 50.39 0.86 4.97
CA GLY A 164 50.54 -0.18 3.94
C GLY A 164 49.35 -1.13 3.82
N ASP A 165 48.56 -1.30 4.88
CA ASP A 165 47.34 -2.12 4.86
C ASP A 165 46.09 -1.21 4.85
N THR A 166 45.32 -1.30 3.76
CA THR A 166 44.08 -0.52 3.55
C THR A 166 42.83 -1.28 3.93
N VAL A 167 42.93 -2.56 4.33
CA VAL A 167 41.78 -3.44 4.53
C VAL A 167 40.85 -2.93 5.63
N LEU A 168 41.38 -2.47 6.77
CA LEU A 168 40.54 -1.90 7.84
C LEU A 168 39.83 -0.62 7.41
N LEU A 169 40.46 0.20 6.56
CA LEU A 169 39.84 1.40 6.01
C LEU A 169 38.72 1.04 5.01
N GLU A 170 38.93 0.00 4.19
CA GLU A 170 37.91 -0.55 3.29
C GLU A 170 36.71 -1.05 4.07
N ILE A 171 36.95 -1.80 5.16
CA ILE A 171 35.91 -2.32 6.05
C ILE A 171 35.11 -1.17 6.66
N ALA A 172 35.78 -0.13 7.15
CA ALA A 172 35.12 1.04 7.72
C ALA A 172 34.28 1.80 6.69
N MET A 173 34.79 1.96 5.47
CA MET A 173 34.04 2.60 4.37
C MET A 173 32.80 1.78 3.98
N GLN A 174 32.95 0.45 3.84
CA GLN A 174 31.83 -0.45 3.54
C GLN A 174 30.77 -0.42 4.64
N ALA A 175 31.20 -0.41 5.91
CA ALA A 175 30.28 -0.34 7.05
C ALA A 175 29.51 0.99 7.12
N ALA A 176 30.20 2.12 6.92
CA ALA A 176 29.56 3.43 6.87
C ALA A 176 28.56 3.53 5.70
N ALA A 177 28.92 3.03 4.53
CA ALA A 177 28.06 3.03 3.35
C ALA A 177 26.84 2.12 3.53
N SER A 178 27.03 0.90 4.04
CA SER A 178 25.95 -0.06 4.28
C SER A 178 24.94 0.46 5.30
N GLU A 179 25.38 1.05 6.41
CA GLU A 179 24.48 1.71 7.36
C GLU A 179 23.69 2.81 6.64
N ARG A 180 24.40 3.71 5.95
CA ARG A 180 23.78 4.88 5.33
C ARG A 180 22.75 4.50 4.27
N MET A 181 23.08 3.53 3.42
CA MET A 181 22.17 3.05 2.38
C MET A 181 20.97 2.33 2.98
N SER A 182 21.15 1.53 4.03
CA SER A 182 20.04 0.92 4.76
C SER A 182 19.09 1.96 5.35
N TRP A 183 19.63 3.05 5.91
CA TRP A 183 18.83 4.17 6.39
C TRP A 183 18.04 4.84 5.26
N VAL A 184 18.67 5.13 4.12
CA VAL A 184 18.00 5.72 2.95
C VAL A 184 16.85 4.82 2.46
N ILE A 185 17.08 3.50 2.40
CA ILE A 185 16.10 2.54 1.91
C ILE A 185 14.93 2.37 2.89
N SER A 186 15.23 2.31 4.19
CA SER A 186 14.27 1.86 5.20
C SER A 186 13.41 2.99 5.76
N THR A 187 13.89 4.23 5.75
CA THR A 187 13.15 5.37 6.30
C THR A 187 11.87 5.68 5.54
N TRP A 188 10.84 6.03 6.31
CA TRP A 188 9.57 6.58 5.87
C TRP A 188 9.71 8.08 5.60
N THR A 189 10.35 8.81 6.53
CA THR A 189 10.56 10.27 6.47
C THR A 189 11.94 10.68 6.94
N ASN A 190 12.35 11.90 6.61
CA ASN A 190 13.62 12.47 7.11
C ASN A 190 13.54 13.05 8.53
N ASP A 191 12.34 13.29 9.04
CA ASP A 191 12.16 13.69 10.42
C ASP A 191 12.19 12.43 11.31
N PRO A 192 13.16 12.28 12.23
CA PRO A 192 13.27 11.08 13.06
C PRO A 192 12.04 10.81 13.94
N GLY A 193 11.35 11.87 14.36
CA GLY A 193 10.13 11.78 15.15
C GLY A 193 9.02 11.10 14.35
N ASN A 194 8.68 11.67 13.21
CA ASN A 194 7.67 11.14 12.29
C ASN A 194 8.05 9.75 11.76
N ASP A 195 9.31 9.52 11.44
CA ASP A 195 9.79 8.23 10.93
C ASP A 195 9.49 7.09 11.92
N SER A 196 9.79 7.35 13.21
CA SER A 196 9.51 6.39 14.28
C SER A 196 8.01 6.12 14.45
N VAL A 197 7.17 7.14 14.26
CA VAL A 197 5.71 7.04 14.32
C VAL A 197 5.19 6.18 13.18
N PHE A 198 5.58 6.46 11.92
CA PHE A 198 5.17 5.67 10.77
C PHE A 198 5.63 4.21 10.90
N ALA A 199 6.89 3.98 11.29
CA ALA A 199 7.41 2.63 11.53
C ALA A 199 6.65 1.89 12.65
N SER A 200 6.21 2.59 13.70
CA SER A 200 5.41 2.02 14.79
C SER A 200 3.99 1.67 14.32
N VAL A 201 3.34 2.58 13.61
CA VAL A 201 1.99 2.37 13.05
C VAL A 201 2.00 1.20 12.07
N HIS A 202 2.97 1.15 11.16
CA HIS A 202 3.12 0.04 10.21
C HIS A 202 3.24 -1.31 10.94
N ARG A 203 4.13 -1.41 11.93
CA ARG A 203 4.30 -2.65 12.71
C ARG A 203 3.02 -3.08 13.44
N ARG A 204 2.19 -2.13 13.89
CA ARG A 204 0.89 -2.44 14.49
C ARG A 204 -0.07 -3.01 13.45
N ILE A 205 -0.16 -2.39 12.27
CA ILE A 205 -1.01 -2.85 11.17
C ILE A 205 -0.56 -4.23 10.68
N GLN A 206 0.73 -4.46 10.50
CA GLN A 206 1.29 -5.76 10.12
C GLN A 206 0.90 -6.87 11.11
N ARG A 207 0.81 -6.55 12.40
CA ARG A 207 0.41 -7.50 13.46
C ARG A 207 -1.11 -7.71 13.55
N SER A 208 -1.92 -6.67 13.39
CA SER A 208 -3.39 -6.78 13.54
C SER A 208 -4.11 -7.18 12.26
N GLU A 209 -3.64 -6.70 11.12
CA GLU A 209 -4.33 -6.82 9.83
C GLU A 209 -3.78 -7.96 8.96
N SER A 210 -4.41 -8.18 7.81
CA SER A 210 -3.91 -9.10 6.77
C SER A 210 -2.70 -8.51 6.03
N GLN A 211 -1.89 -9.37 5.40
CA GLN A 211 -0.72 -8.95 4.62
C GLN A 211 -1.08 -7.94 3.53
N SER A 212 -2.20 -8.14 2.82
CA SER A 212 -2.65 -7.24 1.76
C SER A 212 -2.96 -5.84 2.29
N VAL A 213 -3.58 -5.74 3.46
CA VAL A 213 -3.91 -4.45 4.10
C VAL A 213 -2.62 -3.74 4.54
N ALA A 214 -1.69 -4.47 5.18
CA ALA A 214 -0.42 -3.91 5.62
C ALA A 214 0.43 -3.39 4.44
N GLY A 215 0.59 -4.21 3.40
CA GLY A 215 1.35 -3.83 2.20
C GLY A 215 0.73 -2.65 1.44
N GLN A 216 -0.60 -2.63 1.29
CA GLN A 216 -1.29 -1.51 0.64
C GLN A 216 -1.20 -0.21 1.46
N TRP A 217 -1.32 -0.31 2.78
CA TRP A 217 -1.13 0.83 3.67
C TRP A 217 0.30 1.38 3.55
N ARG A 218 1.31 0.51 3.53
CA ARG A 218 2.71 0.91 3.36
C ARG A 218 2.91 1.64 2.03
N ALA A 219 2.42 1.06 0.93
CA ALA A 219 2.56 1.63 -0.40
C ALA A 219 1.91 3.01 -0.52
N LEU A 220 0.65 3.14 -0.08
CA LEU A 220 -0.06 4.42 -0.10
C LEU A 220 0.63 5.45 0.79
N THR A 221 1.04 5.06 2.00
CA THR A 221 1.70 5.97 2.93
C THR A 221 3.04 6.46 2.40
N ARG A 222 3.89 5.57 1.86
CA ARG A 222 5.18 5.96 1.29
C ARG A 222 5.01 6.90 0.11
N LYS A 223 4.06 6.61 -0.78
CA LYS A 223 3.72 7.48 -1.91
C LYS A 223 3.28 8.88 -1.44
N SER A 224 2.36 8.96 -0.47
CA SER A 224 1.87 10.26 0.03
C SER A 224 2.94 11.06 0.77
N VAL A 225 3.77 10.39 1.56
CA VAL A 225 4.89 11.05 2.27
C VAL A 225 5.94 11.57 1.29
N GLU A 226 6.16 10.87 0.18
CA GLU A 226 7.10 11.29 -0.85
C GLU A 226 6.72 12.63 -1.48
N ASP A 227 5.44 12.79 -1.79
CA ASP A 227 4.87 14.02 -2.36
C ASP A 227 4.92 15.22 -1.39
N GLU A 228 4.81 15.00 -0.08
CA GLU A 228 4.68 16.08 0.92
C GLU A 228 6.00 16.43 1.63
N TYR A 229 6.82 15.45 2.01
CA TYR A 229 7.98 15.64 2.88
C TYR A 229 9.33 15.38 2.20
N LEU A 230 9.37 14.60 1.11
CA LEU A 230 10.64 14.12 0.54
C LEU A 230 11.13 14.93 -0.66
N VAL A 231 10.25 15.66 -1.36
CA VAL A 231 10.61 16.54 -2.50
C VAL A 231 11.74 17.51 -2.16
N ASN A 232 11.85 17.97 -0.91
CA ASN A 232 12.91 18.89 -0.47
C ASN A 232 13.99 18.25 0.39
N ALA A 233 13.74 17.12 1.06
CA ALA A 233 14.60 16.60 2.12
C ALA A 233 15.49 15.42 1.66
N LEU A 234 14.99 14.55 0.77
CA LEU A 234 15.72 13.44 0.15
C LEU A 234 16.03 13.74 -1.32
N THR A 235 16.38 14.99 -1.65
CA THR A 235 16.95 15.22 -2.97
C THR A 235 18.21 14.37 -3.10
N GLU A 236 18.35 13.70 -4.24
CA GLU A 236 19.47 12.81 -4.53
C GLU A 236 20.82 13.47 -4.19
N ASP A 237 20.93 14.78 -4.45
CA ASP A 237 22.09 15.59 -4.10
C ASP A 237 22.38 15.66 -2.59
N ARG A 238 21.37 15.85 -1.72
CA ARG A 238 21.61 15.88 -0.27
C ARG A 238 22.02 14.52 0.28
N LEU A 239 21.47 13.45 -0.28
CA LEU A 239 21.85 12.09 0.07
C LEU A 239 23.29 11.79 -0.34
N LYS A 240 23.64 12.19 -1.57
CA LYS A 240 24.99 12.14 -2.11
C LYS A 240 25.97 12.91 -1.23
N ASP A 241 25.68 14.18 -0.91
CA ASP A 241 26.53 15.03 -0.07
C ASP A 241 26.71 14.44 1.33
N GLY A 242 25.65 13.89 1.91
CA GLY A 242 25.70 13.21 3.20
C GLY A 242 26.59 11.96 3.20
N LEU A 243 26.49 11.13 2.15
CA LEU A 243 27.34 9.95 2.01
C LEU A 243 28.81 10.33 1.74
N LEU A 244 29.06 11.33 0.90
CA LEU A 244 30.41 11.86 0.68
C LEU A 244 31.02 12.38 1.99
N ALA A 245 30.26 13.16 2.77
CA ALA A 245 30.74 13.64 4.08
C ALA A 245 31.10 12.50 5.03
N LEU A 246 30.36 11.39 5.01
CA LEU A 246 30.70 10.19 5.79
C LEU A 246 32.01 9.57 5.35
N PHE A 247 32.23 9.38 4.05
CA PHE A 247 33.50 8.85 3.55
C PHE A 247 34.68 9.76 3.88
N VAL A 248 34.47 11.07 3.88
CA VAL A 248 35.49 12.05 4.26
C VAL A 248 35.86 11.92 5.73
N HIS A 249 34.88 11.71 6.62
CA HIS A 249 35.18 11.43 8.02
C HIS A 249 35.97 10.13 8.17
N VAL A 250 35.60 9.07 7.45
CA VAL A 250 36.32 7.78 7.51
C VAL A 250 37.76 7.94 7.02
N ALA A 251 37.96 8.60 5.87
CA ALA A 251 39.29 8.88 5.32
C ALA A 251 40.15 9.75 6.25
N ALA A 252 39.53 10.71 6.97
CA ALA A 252 40.23 11.58 7.90
C ALA A 252 40.85 10.82 9.09
N LEU A 253 40.32 9.65 9.47
CA LEU A 253 40.90 8.80 10.52
C LEU A 253 42.28 8.25 10.11
N SER A 254 42.52 8.07 8.81
CA SER A 254 43.70 7.37 8.27
C SER A 254 44.64 8.25 7.43
N ASP A 255 44.41 9.57 7.44
CA ASP A 255 45.15 10.57 6.63
C ASP A 255 45.12 10.27 5.11
N ALA A 256 44.09 9.56 4.65
CA ALA A 256 43.86 9.27 3.23
C ALA A 256 43.38 10.54 2.50
N PRO A 257 43.81 10.77 1.24
CA PRO A 257 43.45 11.96 0.49
C PRO A 257 41.97 11.94 0.12
N PHE A 258 41.47 13.12 -0.21
CA PHE A 258 40.06 13.38 -0.47
C PHE A 258 39.61 12.92 -1.87
N LEU A 259 38.30 12.65 -1.96
CA LEU A 259 37.48 12.26 -3.10
C LEU A 259 37.90 12.85 -4.46
N LYS A 260 37.95 11.99 -5.47
CA LYS A 260 38.02 12.36 -6.89
C LYS A 260 36.60 12.52 -7.47
N THR A 261 36.50 13.12 -8.66
CA THR A 261 35.22 13.26 -9.39
C THR A 261 34.56 11.90 -9.65
N GLU A 262 35.35 10.88 -10.00
CA GLU A 262 34.89 9.50 -10.20
C GLU A 262 34.21 8.90 -8.95
N HIS A 263 34.68 9.25 -7.76
CA HIS A 263 34.08 8.80 -6.50
C HIS A 263 32.72 9.46 -6.26
N ALA A 264 32.57 10.74 -6.64
CA ALA A 264 31.29 11.43 -6.52
C ALA A 264 30.22 10.86 -7.45
N GLU A 265 30.60 10.46 -8.67
CA GLU A 265 29.71 9.80 -9.63
C GLU A 265 29.28 8.41 -9.13
N ALA A 266 30.20 7.63 -8.58
CA ALA A 266 29.90 6.33 -7.98
C ALA A 266 28.93 6.45 -6.78
N VAL A 267 29.14 7.45 -5.91
CA VAL A 267 28.22 7.76 -4.79
C VAL A 267 26.83 8.12 -5.32
N GLN A 268 26.75 8.93 -6.38
CA GLN A 268 25.47 9.26 -6.99
C GLN A 268 24.74 8.00 -7.50
N LEU A 269 25.45 7.11 -8.20
CA LEU A 269 24.89 5.85 -8.66
C LEU A 269 24.38 4.97 -7.51
N MET A 270 25.11 4.89 -6.40
CA MET A 270 24.68 4.17 -5.20
C MET A 270 23.40 4.74 -4.60
N VAL A 271 23.30 6.07 -4.48
CA VAL A 271 22.10 6.74 -3.98
C VAL A 271 20.90 6.48 -4.89
N ALA A 272 21.08 6.57 -6.22
CA ALA A 272 20.03 6.27 -7.18
C ALA A 272 19.55 4.81 -7.07
N LYS A 273 20.48 3.84 -6.92
CA LYS A 273 20.13 2.42 -6.66
C LYS A 273 19.37 2.24 -5.35
N ALA A 274 19.80 2.89 -4.28
CA ALA A 274 19.13 2.85 -2.98
C ALA A 274 17.70 3.42 -3.05
N LEU A 275 17.50 4.55 -3.73
CA LEU A 275 16.17 5.14 -3.96
C LEU A 275 15.28 4.22 -4.82
N LYS A 276 15.85 3.58 -5.84
CA LYS A 276 15.12 2.56 -6.63
C LYS A 276 14.67 1.39 -5.75
N ILE A 277 15.57 0.85 -4.93
CA ILE A 277 15.24 -0.23 -3.98
C ILE A 277 14.13 0.23 -3.02
N ARG A 278 14.25 1.44 -2.46
CA ARG A 278 13.24 2.05 -1.59
C ARG A 278 11.86 2.06 -2.23
N HIS A 279 11.77 2.50 -3.50
CA HIS A 279 10.50 2.52 -4.24
C HIS A 279 9.94 1.10 -4.45
N ILE A 280 10.79 0.15 -4.84
CA ILE A 280 10.38 -1.24 -5.08
C ILE A 280 9.79 -1.86 -3.82
N ILE A 281 10.55 -1.86 -2.71
CA ILE A 281 10.12 -2.49 -1.45
C ILE A 281 9.06 -1.68 -0.72
N GLY A 282 8.98 -0.38 -1.01
CA GLY A 282 8.13 0.56 -0.32
C GLY A 282 6.75 0.69 -0.95
N GLU A 283 6.66 0.62 -2.27
CA GLU A 283 5.44 0.94 -3.01
C GLU A 283 5.04 -0.14 -4.02
N ALA A 284 5.98 -0.67 -4.80
CA ALA A 284 5.67 -1.55 -5.93
C ALA A 284 5.36 -2.99 -5.50
N MET A 285 5.98 -3.47 -4.43
CA MET A 285 5.72 -4.79 -3.85
C MET A 285 4.80 -4.65 -2.63
N VAL A 286 3.60 -5.21 -2.70
CA VAL A 286 2.56 -5.16 -1.66
C VAL A 286 2.21 -6.54 -1.11
N SER A 287 2.57 -7.61 -1.82
CA SER A 287 2.25 -8.98 -1.40
C SER A 287 3.05 -9.42 -0.17
N SER A 288 4.21 -8.82 0.07
CA SER A 288 5.12 -9.10 1.18
C SER A 288 5.87 -7.84 1.57
N ASP A 289 6.40 -7.81 2.80
CA ASP A 289 7.31 -6.77 3.24
C ASP A 289 8.76 -7.19 3.06
N TYR A 290 9.60 -6.25 2.64
CA TYR A 290 11.01 -6.47 2.42
C TYR A 290 11.78 -5.50 3.30
N GLU A 291 12.68 -6.03 4.12
CA GLU A 291 13.42 -5.27 5.12
C GLU A 291 14.92 -5.38 4.87
N MET A 292 15.60 -4.23 4.87
CA MET A 292 17.07 -4.19 4.89
C MET A 292 17.57 -4.68 6.24
N VAL A 293 18.62 -5.50 6.22
CA VAL A 293 19.25 -6.05 7.43
C VAL A 293 20.69 -5.55 7.49
N VAL A 294 20.99 -4.78 8.52
CA VAL A 294 22.35 -4.33 8.87
C VAL A 294 22.54 -4.61 10.37
N PRO A 295 23.13 -5.75 10.74
CA PRO A 295 23.39 -6.09 12.13
C PRO A 295 24.27 -5.05 12.80
N ARG A 296 23.94 -4.70 14.05
CA ARG A 296 24.71 -3.71 14.82
C ARG A 296 25.95 -4.36 15.44
N ALA A 297 26.97 -3.54 15.67
CA ALA A 297 28.12 -3.95 16.48
C ALA A 297 27.67 -4.50 17.85
N GLY A 298 28.29 -5.60 18.29
CA GLY A 298 27.98 -6.33 19.52
C GLY A 298 26.79 -7.30 19.43
N THR A 299 26.11 -7.39 18.29
CA THR A 299 25.06 -8.40 18.10
C THR A 299 25.66 -9.79 17.94
N ALA A 300 24.99 -10.84 18.45
CA ALA A 300 25.47 -12.21 18.30
C ALA A 300 25.44 -12.66 16.83
N PHE A 301 26.50 -13.34 16.39
CA PHE A 301 26.59 -13.82 15.02
C PHE A 301 25.58 -14.96 14.75
N ALA A 302 24.73 -14.77 13.75
CA ALA A 302 23.74 -15.75 13.33
C ALA A 302 24.03 -16.23 11.90
N ALA A 303 24.69 -17.38 11.75
CA ALA A 303 25.09 -17.93 10.44
C ALA A 303 23.93 -18.18 9.45
N ALA A 304 22.68 -18.27 9.94
CA ALA A 304 21.49 -18.38 9.10
C ALA A 304 21.18 -17.07 8.36
N GLU A 305 21.51 -15.92 8.96
CA GLU A 305 21.17 -14.58 8.47
C GLU A 305 22.39 -13.77 8.01
N MET A 306 23.58 -14.16 8.48
CA MET A 306 24.82 -13.41 8.30
C MET A 306 25.90 -14.26 7.63
N GLY A 307 26.77 -13.62 6.86
CA GLY A 307 27.99 -14.17 6.29
C GLY A 307 29.22 -13.63 7.02
N ASP A 308 30.17 -14.50 7.39
CA ASP A 308 31.49 -14.07 7.87
C ASP A 308 32.39 -13.81 6.65
N ALA A 309 32.52 -12.53 6.26
CA ALA A 309 33.25 -12.13 5.05
C ALA A 309 34.76 -12.37 5.14
N TYR A 310 35.30 -12.41 6.36
CA TYR A 310 36.74 -12.45 6.60
C TYR A 310 37.20 -13.82 7.13
N LYS A 311 36.31 -14.81 7.13
CA LYS A 311 36.61 -16.16 7.55
C LYS A 311 37.80 -16.75 6.77
N PRO A 312 38.88 -17.16 7.45
CA PRO A 312 40.00 -17.82 6.78
C PRO A 312 39.56 -19.11 6.08
N ARG A 313 40.12 -19.35 4.89
CA ARG A 313 39.77 -20.54 4.11
C ARG A 313 40.13 -21.82 4.86
N GLY A 314 39.14 -22.69 5.07
CA GLY A 314 39.32 -23.94 5.82
C GLY A 314 39.13 -23.81 7.34
N ALA A 315 38.84 -22.62 7.86
CA ALA A 315 38.53 -22.44 9.27
C ALA A 315 37.21 -23.15 9.66
N ARG A 316 37.15 -23.62 10.91
CA ARG A 316 35.94 -24.23 11.50
C ARG A 316 34.77 -23.23 11.49
N PRO A 317 33.52 -23.70 11.55
CA PRO A 317 32.39 -22.83 11.84
C PRO A 317 32.67 -22.01 13.09
N ARG A 318 32.38 -20.69 13.05
CA ARG A 318 32.55 -19.80 14.21
C ARG A 318 31.69 -20.29 15.36
N ALA A 319 32.18 -20.07 16.57
CA ALA A 319 31.46 -20.41 17.78
C ALA A 319 30.24 -19.49 17.96
N ALA A 320 29.24 -19.97 18.71
CA ALA A 320 27.96 -19.27 18.88
C ALA A 320 28.05 -17.99 19.72
N ASP A 321 29.21 -17.72 20.31
CA ASP A 321 29.55 -16.59 21.15
C ASP A 321 30.25 -15.45 20.39
N SER A 322 30.65 -15.64 19.13
CA SER A 322 31.24 -14.57 18.32
C SER A 322 30.25 -13.43 18.13
N SER A 323 30.74 -12.20 18.28
CA SER A 323 29.94 -10.99 18.12
C SER A 323 30.31 -10.25 16.84
N VAL A 324 29.31 -9.59 16.25
CA VAL A 324 29.49 -8.72 15.09
C VAL A 324 30.30 -7.51 15.50
N LEU A 325 31.43 -7.27 14.84
CA LEU A 325 32.19 -6.02 14.95
C LEU A 325 31.56 -4.94 14.08
N CYS A 326 31.28 -5.26 12.82
CA CYS A 326 30.65 -4.35 11.86
C CYS A 326 29.95 -5.11 10.74
N CYS A 327 29.03 -4.44 10.05
CA CYS A 327 28.32 -4.98 8.89
C CYS A 327 28.86 -4.32 7.62
N THR A 328 29.41 -5.08 6.69
CA THR A 328 30.06 -4.55 5.48
C THR A 328 29.16 -4.61 4.24
N SER A 329 28.12 -5.45 4.24
CA SER A 329 27.16 -5.53 3.14
C SER A 329 25.70 -5.56 3.63
N LEU A 330 24.79 -5.04 2.80
CA LEU A 330 23.35 -5.05 3.08
C LEU A 330 22.79 -6.46 2.98
N GLY A 331 22.00 -6.86 3.98
CA GLY A 331 21.13 -8.03 3.90
C GLY A 331 19.72 -7.64 3.47
N LEU A 332 18.96 -8.64 3.02
CA LEU A 332 17.56 -8.51 2.63
C LEU A 332 16.79 -9.69 3.19
N ARG A 333 15.68 -9.40 3.87
CA ARG A 333 14.72 -10.44 4.28
C ARG A 333 13.31 -10.10 3.82
N ARG A 334 12.55 -11.15 3.52
CA ARG A 334 11.11 -11.08 3.32
C ARG A 334 10.40 -11.34 4.65
N VAL A 335 9.41 -10.52 4.96
CA VAL A 335 8.49 -10.69 6.08
C VAL A 335 7.08 -10.77 5.50
N GLU A 336 6.39 -11.87 5.74
CA GLU A 336 5.04 -12.10 5.21
C GLU A 336 4.15 -12.75 6.26
N LYS A 337 2.89 -12.31 6.33
CA LYS A 337 1.89 -12.91 7.21
C LYS A 337 1.15 -14.03 6.49
N ILE A 338 1.45 -15.28 6.85
CA ILE A 338 0.80 -16.48 6.31
C ILE A 338 -0.04 -17.12 7.42
N GLN A 339 -1.35 -17.28 7.15
CA GLN A 339 -2.30 -17.88 8.10
C GLN A 339 -2.32 -17.22 9.50
N GLY A 340 -2.03 -15.91 9.56
CA GLY A 340 -2.02 -15.15 10.80
C GLY A 340 -0.66 -15.07 11.49
N GLU A 341 0.32 -15.88 11.07
CA GLU A 341 1.68 -15.88 11.62
C GLU A 341 2.65 -15.13 10.71
N LEU A 342 3.57 -14.37 11.32
CA LEU A 342 4.65 -13.71 10.59
C LEU A 342 5.75 -14.73 10.28
N ARG A 343 6.03 -14.92 9.00
CA ARG A 343 7.16 -15.70 8.51
C ARG A 343 8.24 -14.76 8.01
N VAL A 344 9.48 -15.10 8.33
CA VAL A 344 10.66 -14.35 7.93
C VAL A 344 11.56 -15.27 7.11
N ALA A 345 11.99 -14.82 5.93
CA ALA A 345 12.91 -15.54 5.06
C ALA A 345 14.05 -14.62 4.65
N THR A 346 15.29 -15.03 4.95
CA THR A 346 16.49 -14.31 4.50
C THR A 346 16.75 -14.60 3.03
N LEU A 347 16.76 -13.55 2.21
CA LEU A 347 16.97 -13.63 0.77
C LEU A 347 18.42 -13.29 0.38
N VAL A 348 19.00 -12.32 1.10
CA VAL A 348 20.41 -11.95 1.01
C VAL A 348 20.94 -11.85 2.43
N LYS A 349 22.03 -12.56 2.73
CA LYS A 349 22.70 -12.45 4.02
C LYS A 349 23.52 -11.16 4.06
N SER A 350 23.53 -10.50 5.21
CA SER A 350 24.47 -9.41 5.45
C SER A 350 25.85 -10.01 5.70
N ASP A 351 26.87 -9.48 5.04
CA ASP A 351 28.24 -9.82 5.38
C ASP A 351 28.70 -8.96 6.55
N VAL A 352 29.39 -9.60 7.50
CA VAL A 352 29.85 -8.98 8.73
C VAL A 352 31.32 -9.31 8.98
N GLY A 353 32.02 -8.36 9.59
CA GLY A 353 33.26 -8.61 10.31
C GLY A 353 32.94 -8.97 11.76
N LEU A 354 33.64 -9.96 12.31
CA LEU A 354 33.48 -10.39 13.71
C LEU A 354 34.51 -9.73 14.62
N ASP A 355 34.34 -9.83 15.93
CA ASP A 355 35.33 -9.41 16.93
C ASP A 355 36.71 -10.05 16.73
N THR A 356 36.79 -11.24 16.12
CA THR A 356 38.05 -11.90 15.73
C THR A 356 38.72 -11.30 14.50
N LEU A 357 38.20 -10.23 13.92
CA LEU A 357 38.65 -9.68 12.63
C LEU A 357 40.16 -9.44 12.56
N LEU A 358 40.78 -8.88 13.60
CA LEU A 358 42.23 -8.63 13.58
C LEU A 358 43.05 -9.92 13.50
N GLU A 359 42.64 -10.95 14.26
CA GLU A 359 43.27 -12.27 14.22
C GLU A 359 43.11 -12.90 12.84
N ASP A 360 41.92 -12.75 12.25
CA ASP A 360 41.58 -13.29 10.95
C ASP A 360 42.33 -12.60 9.80
N LEU A 361 42.62 -11.29 9.95
CA LEU A 361 43.45 -10.52 9.03
C LEU A 361 44.95 -10.69 9.26
N GLY A 362 45.36 -11.32 10.38
CA GLY A 362 46.77 -11.50 10.74
C GLY A 362 47.49 -10.20 11.11
N VAL A 363 46.75 -9.17 11.56
CA VAL A 363 47.29 -7.86 11.93
C VAL A 363 47.76 -7.90 13.38
N SER A 364 49.06 -7.71 13.62
CA SER A 364 49.62 -7.57 14.97
C SER A 364 49.34 -6.17 15.52
N VAL A 365 48.72 -6.09 16.70
CA VAL A 365 48.62 -4.83 17.45
C VAL A 365 49.97 -4.57 18.09
N ASP A 366 50.64 -3.48 17.71
CA ASP A 366 51.81 -2.98 18.43
C ASP A 366 51.32 -2.50 19.81
N VAL A 367 51.44 -3.37 20.82
CA VAL A 367 51.28 -2.95 22.21
C VAL A 367 52.55 -2.19 22.55
N ASP A 368 52.46 -0.86 22.66
CA ASP A 368 53.52 -0.04 23.24
C ASP A 368 53.80 -0.56 24.67
N ASP A 369 54.88 -1.33 24.79
CA ASP A 369 55.50 -1.71 26.04
C ASP A 369 56.16 -0.45 26.62
N ASP A 370 55.35 0.37 27.29
CA ASP A 370 55.80 1.57 27.98
C ASP A 370 56.75 1.14 29.10
N GLY A 371 58.05 1.22 28.78
CA GLY A 371 59.14 0.68 29.56
C GLY A 371 59.14 1.17 31.01
N MET A 372 58.88 0.25 31.94
CA MET A 372 59.37 0.37 33.31
C MET A 372 60.90 0.32 33.31
N SER A 373 61.53 1.48 33.21
CA SER A 373 62.92 1.70 33.60
C SER A 373 62.95 2.32 34.99
N ILE A 374 62.86 1.49 36.03
CA ILE A 374 63.28 1.88 37.37
C ILE A 374 64.79 1.62 37.44
N SER A 375 65.57 2.67 37.20
CA SER A 375 67.01 2.66 37.47
C SER A 375 67.25 2.84 38.96
N SER A 376 68.13 1.98 39.49
CA SER A 376 68.53 1.82 40.88
C SER A 376 69.25 3.02 41.50
#